data_AF-A0YYT8-F1
#
_entry.id   AF-A0YYT8-F1
#
_cell.length_a   1.000
_cell.length_b   1.000
_cell.length_c   1.000
_cell.angle_alpha   90.00
_cell.angle_beta   90.00
_cell.angle_gamma   90.00
#
_symmetry.space_group_name_H-M   'P 1'
#
loop_
_entity.id
_entity.type
_entity.pdbx_description
1 polymer ?
#
loop_
_entity_poly.entity_id
_entity_poly.type
_entity_poly.pdbx_seq_one_letter_code
_entity_poly.pdbx_strand_id
1 'polypeptide(L)'
;MPCEVNSIVKLKPSQGYPEQLHLGVQHQASKQGYRIIPIDVPIPLVDENWLAHADIVIRKLTWESNQTTIVFEIDRIYSQSFAVK
;
A
#
# COMPACT_ATOMS: atom_id res chain seq x y z
N MET A 1 11.22 11.36 -16.94
CA MET A 1 10.13 10.39 -16.65
C MET A 1 9.48 10.83 -15.35
N PRO A 2 8.20 11.22 -15.34
CA PRO A 2 7.53 11.68 -14.11
C PRO A 2 7.29 10.50 -13.18
N CYS A 3 7.61 10.66 -11.89
CA CYS A 3 7.38 9.67 -10.86
C CYS A 3 6.88 10.33 -9.56
N GLU A 4 6.12 9.58 -8.77
CA GLU A 4 5.60 10.01 -7.45
C GLU A 4 6.31 9.20 -6.36
N VAL A 5 6.84 9.86 -5.33
CA VAL A 5 7.43 9.19 -4.17
C VAL A 5 6.36 9.03 -3.10
N ASN A 6 6.13 7.81 -2.64
CA ASN A 6 5.16 7.53 -1.58
C ASN A 6 5.84 6.83 -0.39
N SER A 7 5.68 7.41 0.79
CA SER A 7 5.99 6.79 2.09
C SER A 7 4.77 6.16 2.77
N ILE A 8 3.58 6.33 2.18
CA ILE A 8 2.29 5.83 2.65
C ILE A 8 1.57 5.21 1.45
N VAL A 9 0.95 4.05 1.65
CA VAL A 9 0.16 3.37 0.62
C VAL A 9 -1.31 3.66 0.87
N LYS A 10 -1.84 4.67 0.17
CA LYS A 10 -3.28 4.93 0.13
C LYS A 10 -3.94 4.04 -0.90
N LEU A 11 -4.90 3.20 -0.53
CA LEU A 11 -5.62 2.35 -1.49
C LEU A 11 -7.14 2.56 -1.41
N LYS A 12 -7.80 2.34 -2.55
CA LYS A 12 -9.25 2.18 -2.65
C LYS A 12 -9.56 0.71 -2.96
N PRO A 13 -10.78 0.22 -2.73
CA PRO A 13 -11.15 -1.16 -3.08
C PRO A 13 -10.79 -1.53 -4.52
N SER A 14 -11.07 -0.63 -5.49
CA SER A 14 -10.74 -0.83 -6.90
C SER A 14 -9.24 -0.92 -7.23
N GLN A 15 -8.37 -0.56 -6.28
CA GLN A 15 -6.92 -0.60 -6.41
C GLN A 15 -6.32 -1.81 -5.70
N GLY A 16 -7.13 -2.71 -5.13
CA GLY A 16 -6.66 -3.88 -4.37
C GLY A 16 -6.52 -3.62 -2.87
N TYR A 17 -7.32 -2.71 -2.29
CA TYR A 17 -7.45 -2.64 -0.83
C TYR A 17 -8.07 -3.95 -0.31
N PRO A 18 -7.45 -4.67 0.65
CA PRO A 18 -7.97 -5.95 1.13
C PRO A 18 -9.33 -5.79 1.83
N GLU A 19 -10.30 -6.68 1.53
CA GLU A 19 -11.58 -6.72 2.25
C GLU A 19 -11.42 -7.07 3.73
N GLN A 20 -10.40 -7.89 4.03
CA GLN A 20 -10.03 -8.27 5.38
C GLN A 20 -8.51 -8.19 5.53
N LEU A 21 -8.07 -7.63 6.65
CA LEU A 21 -6.66 -7.54 7.00
C LEU A 21 -6.26 -8.78 7.80
N HIS A 22 -5.38 -9.60 7.23
CA HIS A 22 -4.84 -10.81 7.87
C HIS A 22 -3.31 -10.73 7.90
N LEU A 23 -2.72 -10.92 9.08
CA LEU A 23 -1.26 -10.87 9.25
C LEU A 23 -0.55 -11.91 8.38
N GLY A 24 0.54 -11.49 7.73
CA GLY A 24 1.38 -12.35 6.90
C GLY A 24 0.77 -12.77 5.55
N VAL A 25 -0.46 -12.36 5.24
CA VAL A 25 -1.08 -12.64 3.93
C VAL A 25 -0.56 -11.66 2.88
N GLN A 26 -0.21 -12.19 1.71
CA GLN A 26 0.18 -11.40 0.55
C GLN A 26 -1.04 -10.87 -0.20
N HIS A 27 -0.98 -9.59 -0.54
CA HIS A 27 -1.97 -8.88 -1.33
C HIS A 27 -1.29 -8.20 -2.52
N GLN A 28 -2.07 -7.94 -3.56
CA GLN A 28 -1.62 -7.18 -4.72
C GLN A 28 -2.49 -5.94 -4.91
N ALA A 29 -1.83 -4.82 -5.20
CA ALA A 29 -2.50 -3.57 -5.49
C ALA A 29 -1.86 -2.85 -6.68
N SER A 30 -2.65 -2.00 -7.35
CA SER A 30 -2.21 -1.27 -8.54
C SER A 30 -2.56 0.20 -8.48
N LYS A 31 -1.66 1.03 -9.02
CA LYS A 31 -1.76 2.48 -9.07
C LYS A 31 -1.41 3.01 -10.44
N GLN A 32 -2.14 4.03 -10.88
CA GLN A 32 -1.75 4.78 -12.07
C GLN A 32 -0.46 5.58 -11.81
N GLY A 33 0.39 5.66 -12.83
CA GLY A 33 1.68 6.32 -12.80
C GLY A 33 2.79 5.46 -12.20
N TYR A 34 4.03 5.88 -12.43
CA TYR A 34 5.21 5.27 -11.83
C TYR A 34 5.46 5.82 -10.42
N ARG A 35 5.52 4.93 -9.42
CA ARG A 35 5.67 5.26 -8.01
C ARG A 35 6.91 4.65 -7.41
N ILE A 36 7.63 5.44 -6.65
CA ILE A 36 8.76 4.99 -5.84
C ILE A 36 8.23 4.78 -4.42
N ILE A 37 8.30 3.54 -3.95
CA ILE A 37 7.80 3.12 -2.64
C ILE A 37 8.89 2.28 -1.98
N PRO A 38 9.19 2.46 -0.68
CA PRO A 38 10.15 1.60 0.03
C PRO A 38 9.78 0.11 -0.07
N ILE A 39 10.77 -0.73 -0.36
CA ILE A 39 10.67 -2.20 -0.37
C ILE A 39 11.30 -2.74 0.91
N ASP A 40 10.74 -3.81 1.48
CA ASP A 40 11.22 -4.48 2.69
C ASP A 40 11.25 -3.62 3.97
N VAL A 41 10.51 -2.51 3.97
CA VAL A 41 10.33 -1.62 5.15
C VAL A 41 8.84 -1.47 5.43
N PRO A 42 8.39 -1.56 6.70
CA PRO A 42 7.00 -1.31 7.06
C PRO A 42 6.59 0.14 6.78
N ILE A 43 5.47 0.30 6.07
CA ILE A 43 4.85 1.60 5.78
C ILE A 43 3.33 1.56 6.01
N PRO A 44 2.68 2.69 6.33
CA PRO A 44 1.25 2.69 6.60
C PRO A 44 0.41 2.37 5.36
N LEU A 45 -0.57 1.49 5.53
CA LEU A 45 -1.70 1.29 4.61
C LEU A 45 -2.87 2.15 5.09
N VAL A 46 -3.29 3.08 4.23
CA VAL A 46 -4.41 3.99 4.50
C VAL A 46 -5.55 3.82 3.50
N ASP A 47 -6.76 4.09 3.96
CA ASP A 47 -7.96 4.08 3.13
C ASP A 47 -8.18 5.41 2.37
N GLU A 48 -9.33 5.54 1.72
CA GLU A 48 -9.70 6.76 0.99
C GLU A 48 -9.85 8.00 1.87
N ASN A 49 -10.12 7.82 3.16
CA ASN A 49 -10.29 8.86 4.17
C ASN A 49 -8.98 9.20 4.90
N TRP A 50 -7.84 8.66 4.44
CA TRP A 50 -6.53 8.85 5.07
C TRP A 50 -6.43 8.30 6.50
N LEU A 51 -7.23 7.27 6.81
CA LEU A 51 -7.12 6.53 8.05
C LEU A 51 -6.19 5.33 7.85
N ALA A 52 -5.18 5.22 8.71
CA ALA A 52 -4.28 4.08 8.74
C ALA A 52 -4.92 2.92 9.49
N HIS A 53 -4.87 1.74 8.89
CA HIS A 53 -5.45 0.50 9.46
C HIS A 53 -4.38 -0.55 9.76
N ALA A 54 -3.25 -0.50 9.06
CA ALA A 54 -2.16 -1.45 9.20
C ALA A 54 -0.82 -0.85 8.75
N ASP A 55 0.27 -1.47 9.21
CA ASP A 55 1.56 -1.39 8.53
C ASP A 55 1.68 -2.57 7.54
N ILE A 56 2.20 -2.27 6.35
CA ILE A 56 2.47 -3.26 5.31
C ILE A 56 3.92 -3.22 4.87
N VAL A 57 4.42 -4.35 4.39
CA VAL A 57 5.76 -4.45 3.78
C VAL A 57 5.60 -4.76 2.31
N ILE A 58 6.10 -3.89 1.43
CA ILE A 58 6.14 -4.15 -0.01
C ILE A 58 7.23 -5.18 -0.29
N ARG A 59 6.88 -6.29 -0.94
CA ARG A 59 7.79 -7.38 -1.35
C ARG A 59 8.19 -7.30 -2.82
N LYS A 60 7.33 -6.73 -3.65
CA LYS A 60 7.58 -6.56 -5.08
C LYS A 60 6.94 -5.28 -5.58
N LEU A 61 7.64 -4.59 -6.45
CA LEU A 61 7.14 -3.43 -7.17
C LEU A 61 7.50 -3.57 -8.65
N THR A 62 6.49 -3.47 -9.52
CA THR A 62 6.64 -3.54 -10.97
C THR A 62 6.11 -2.25 -11.59
N TRP A 63 6.90 -1.64 -12.48
CA TRP A 63 6.44 -0.58 -13.38
C TRP A 63 6.22 -1.16 -14.78
N GLU A 64 5.00 -1.00 -15.28
CA GLU A 64 4.64 -1.44 -16.62
C GLU A 64 3.49 -0.56 -17.14
N SER A 65 3.53 -0.16 -18.41
CA SER A 65 2.43 0.56 -19.07
C SER A 65 1.88 1.77 -18.28
N ASN A 66 2.76 2.61 -17.72
CA ASN A 66 2.39 3.76 -16.88
C ASN A 66 1.55 3.38 -15.64
N GLN A 67 1.76 2.18 -15.11
CA GLN A 67 1.14 1.67 -13.90
C GLN A 67 2.22 1.13 -12.96
N THR A 68 1.99 1.28 -11.65
CA THR A 68 2.74 0.61 -10.61
C THR A 68 1.89 -0.49 -10.00
N THR A 69 2.39 -1.72 -10.02
CA THR A 69 1.79 -2.85 -9.29
C THR A 69 2.70 -3.22 -8.13
N ILE A 70 2.12 -3.34 -6.94
CA ILE A 70 2.81 -3.76 -5.71
C ILE A 70 2.26 -5.08 -5.22
N VAL A 71 3.14 -5.93 -4.71
CA VAL A 71 2.80 -7.08 -3.87
C VAL A 71 3.30 -6.77 -2.47
N PHE A 72 2.42 -6.89 -1.48
CA PHE A 72 2.71 -6.51 -0.10
C PHE A 72 2.13 -7.50 0.89
N GLU A 73 2.69 -7.51 2.09
CA GLU A 73 2.24 -8.32 3.23
C GLU A 73 1.77 -7.42 4.36
N ILE A 74 0.74 -7.84 5.09
CA ILE A 74 0.33 -7.17 6.33
C ILE A 74 1.33 -7.52 7.45
N ASP A 75 2.05 -6.53 7.96
CA ASP A 75 3.03 -6.67 9.05
C ASP A 75 2.39 -6.44 10.43
N ARG A 76 1.52 -5.44 10.53
CA ARG A 76 0.83 -5.08 11.78
C ARG A 76 -0.57 -4.56 11.48
N ILE A 77 -1.56 -4.97 12.27
CA ILE A 77 -2.92 -4.42 12.22
C ILE A 77 -3.13 -3.56 13.46
N TYR A 78 -3.68 -2.36 13.28
CA TYR A 78 -3.97 -1.48 14.40
C TYR A 78 -5.32 -1.84 15.04
N SER A 79 -5.39 -1.77 16.37
CA SER A 79 -6.64 -1.97 17.10
C SER A 79 -7.66 -0.85 16.85
N GLN A 80 -7.18 0.36 16.58
CA GLN A 80 -7.98 1.51 16.21
C GLN A 80 -7.29 2.25 15.07
N SER A 81 -8.05 2.61 14.03
CA SER A 81 -7.53 3.40 12.93
C SER A 81 -7.31 4.85 13.34
N PHE A 82 -6.32 5.50 12.73
CA PHE A 82 -5.96 6.88 13.03
C PHE A 82 -5.62 7.66 11.76
N ALA A 83 -5.86 8.96 11.78
CA ALA A 83 -5.53 9.82 10.64
C ALA A 83 -4.01 10.01 10.53
N VAL A 84 -3.48 9.84 9.32
CA VAL A 84 -2.07 10.14 9.02
C VAL A 84 -1.96 11.59 8.55
N LYS A 85 -1.01 12.33 9.12
CA LYS A 85 -0.73 13.73 8.78
C LYS A 85 0.28 13.85 7.63
#